data_AF-A0A9F2RES5-F1
#
_entry.id   AF-A0A9F2RES5-F1
#
_cell.length_a   1.000
_cell.length_b   1.000
_cell.length_c   1.000
_cell.angle_alpha   90.00
_cell.angle_beta   90.00
_cell.angle_gamma   90.00
#
_symmetry.space_group_name_H-M   'P 1'
#
loop_
_entity.id
_entity.type
_entity.pdbx_description
1 polymer ?
#
loop_
_entity_poly.entity_id
_entity_poly.type
_entity_poly.pdbx_seq_one_letter_code
_entity_poly.pdbx_strand_id
1 'polypeptide(L)'
;DSKVFFEKGKNRIGGTYKKARFFQYTSDSFITRLFRSHTEKHLGLLGPIIRAEVGDTIHVVFFNNASHPFSIQPHGLSYSKSNEGAFYNTLFGGIPSPASHVNPGEKFIYEWEVPETVGPTPEDPDCLTLLYYSASDPIRDTNSGLVGPLLVCRKGAMPFPWKPQNVDKEFFLLATVFDENLSWYLDDNINKFIENPEGVDKEDEDFQESNKMH
;
A
#
# COMPACT_ATOMS: atom_id res chain seq x y z
N ASP A 1 -16.71 -20.67 -8.49
CA ASP A 1 -15.94 -21.32 -9.57
C ASP A 1 -14.60 -20.60 -9.67
N SER A 2 -13.47 -21.29 -9.48
CA SER A 2 -12.14 -20.65 -9.53
C SER A 2 -11.60 -20.50 -10.95
N LYS A 3 -12.19 -21.21 -11.93
CA LYS A 3 -11.69 -21.22 -13.30
C LYS A 3 -11.69 -19.82 -13.92
N VAL A 4 -12.76 -19.06 -13.70
CA VAL A 4 -12.95 -17.70 -14.23
C VAL A 4 -11.75 -16.78 -13.95
N PHE A 5 -11.17 -16.86 -12.75
CA PHE A 5 -10.11 -15.94 -12.30
C PHE A 5 -8.69 -16.46 -12.54
N PHE A 6 -8.52 -17.78 -12.66
CA PHE A 6 -7.19 -18.40 -12.69
C PHE A 6 -6.83 -19.04 -14.04
N GLU A 7 -7.80 -19.23 -14.93
CA GLU A 7 -7.56 -19.78 -16.27
C GLU A 7 -6.66 -18.83 -17.09
N LYS A 8 -5.63 -19.41 -17.70
CA LYS A 8 -4.81 -18.74 -18.71
C LYS A 8 -5.34 -19.10 -20.08
N GLY A 9 -5.41 -18.13 -20.98
CA GLY A 9 -5.91 -18.38 -22.31
C GLY A 9 -5.67 -17.21 -23.26
N LYS A 10 -6.21 -17.34 -24.47
CA LYS A 10 -6.03 -16.35 -25.55
C LYS A 10 -6.47 -14.94 -25.16
N ASN A 11 -7.48 -14.82 -24.29
CA ASN A 11 -8.00 -13.54 -23.80
C ASN A 11 -8.07 -13.51 -22.26
N ARG A 12 -7.17 -14.22 -21.57
CA ARG A 12 -7.17 -14.32 -20.10
C ARG A 12 -5.75 -14.32 -19.55
N ILE A 13 -5.47 -13.38 -18.64
CA ILE A 13 -4.15 -13.24 -17.98
C ILE A 13 -3.89 -14.42 -17.03
N GLY A 14 -4.93 -14.88 -16.35
CA GLY A 14 -4.90 -15.93 -15.33
C GLY A 14 -4.44 -15.42 -13.97
N GLY A 15 -4.02 -16.31 -13.08
CA GLY A 15 -3.81 -15.96 -11.66
C GLY A 15 -2.46 -15.31 -11.29
N THR A 16 -1.74 -14.66 -12.20
CA THR A 16 -0.43 -14.07 -11.89
C THR A 16 -0.26 -12.72 -12.57
N TYR A 17 -0.06 -11.68 -11.77
CA TYR A 17 0.03 -10.29 -12.22
C TYR A 17 1.31 -9.63 -11.72
N LYS A 18 1.89 -8.75 -12.55
CA LYS A 18 2.89 -7.76 -12.17
C LYS A 18 2.19 -6.70 -11.31
N LYS A 19 2.80 -6.37 -10.17
CA LYS A 19 2.29 -5.45 -9.15
C LYS A 19 3.41 -4.57 -8.61
N ALA A 20 3.05 -3.43 -8.03
CA ALA A 20 3.92 -2.64 -7.17
C ALA A 20 3.66 -3.00 -5.71
N ARG A 21 4.70 -2.99 -4.89
CA ARG A 21 4.60 -3.41 -3.48
C ARG A 21 5.61 -2.66 -2.62
N PHE A 22 5.17 -2.29 -1.41
CA PHE A 22 6.06 -1.73 -0.39
C PHE A 22 6.93 -2.82 0.25
N PHE A 23 8.23 -2.55 0.32
CA PHE A 23 9.22 -3.39 1.00
C PHE A 23 9.95 -2.59 2.07
N GLN A 24 10.25 -3.24 3.18
CA GLN A 24 11.09 -2.66 4.22
C GLN A 24 12.57 -2.90 3.92
N TYR A 25 13.38 -1.89 4.20
CA TYR A 25 14.83 -1.94 4.08
C TYR A 25 15.47 -1.55 5.42
N THR A 26 16.71 -1.97 5.62
CA THR A 26 17.45 -1.70 6.86
C THR A 26 17.93 -0.26 6.97
N SER A 27 18.07 0.45 5.84
CA SER A 27 18.53 1.84 5.79
C SER A 27 18.13 2.53 4.49
N ASP A 28 18.41 3.84 4.42
CA ASP A 28 18.18 4.74 3.30
C ASP A 28 19.04 4.47 2.04
N SER A 29 19.96 3.51 2.11
CA SER A 29 20.69 3.03 0.92
C SER A 29 19.84 2.10 0.06
N PHE A 30 18.76 1.53 0.60
CA PHE A 30 17.87 0.57 -0.07
C PHE A 30 18.59 -0.63 -0.71
N ILE A 31 19.72 -1.05 -0.11
CA ILE A 31 20.48 -2.21 -0.58
C ILE A 31 19.94 -3.50 0.06
N THR A 32 19.82 -3.53 1.39
CA THR A 32 19.46 -4.73 2.14
C THR A 32 17.99 -4.70 2.52
N ARG A 33 17.21 -5.61 1.91
CA ARG A 33 15.80 -5.82 2.27
C ARG A 33 15.68 -6.50 3.63
N LEU A 34 14.76 -6.01 4.46
CA LEU A 34 14.40 -6.68 5.70
C LEU A 34 13.39 -7.78 5.37
N PHE A 35 13.82 -9.03 5.56
CA PHE A 35 12.96 -10.18 5.30
C PHE A 35 11.91 -10.30 6.39
N ARG A 36 10.69 -10.62 5.97
CA ARG A 36 9.59 -10.89 6.91
C ARG A 36 9.92 -12.06 7.81
N SER A 37 9.64 -11.86 9.09
CA SER A 37 9.66 -12.91 10.09
C SER A 37 8.55 -13.96 9.82
N HIS A 38 8.59 -15.08 10.55
CA HIS A 38 7.55 -16.12 10.43
C HIS A 38 6.16 -15.58 10.81
N THR A 39 6.09 -14.67 11.78
CA THR A 39 4.84 -14.05 12.24
C THR A 39 4.24 -13.10 11.21
N GLU A 40 5.04 -12.55 10.31
CA GLU A 40 4.62 -11.59 9.27
C GLU A 40 4.32 -12.24 7.91
N LYS A 41 4.49 -13.56 7.77
CA LYS A 41 4.23 -14.27 6.50
C LYS A 41 2.81 -14.05 5.99
N HIS A 42 1.84 -13.91 6.90
CA HIS A 42 0.42 -13.70 6.58
C HIS A 42 0.15 -12.39 5.81
N LEU A 43 1.05 -11.40 5.87
CA LEU A 43 0.86 -10.11 5.21
C LEU A 43 0.76 -10.20 3.68
N GLY A 44 1.22 -11.29 3.06
CA GLY A 44 1.06 -11.50 1.62
C GLY A 44 1.53 -10.31 0.78
N LEU A 45 0.61 -9.70 0.03
CA LEU A 45 0.86 -8.53 -0.82
C LEU A 45 1.09 -7.22 -0.04
N LEU A 46 0.53 -7.08 1.16
CA LEU A 46 0.58 -5.84 1.94
C LEU A 46 2.01 -5.33 2.14
N GLY A 47 2.17 -4.05 2.46
CA GLY A 47 3.45 -3.49 2.89
C GLY A 47 3.91 -4.01 4.25
N PRO A 48 5.10 -3.59 4.74
CA PRO A 48 5.51 -3.78 6.13
C PRO A 48 4.58 -3.05 7.10
N ILE A 49 4.60 -3.45 8.38
CA ILE A 49 3.77 -2.82 9.41
C ILE A 49 4.50 -1.60 9.96
N ILE A 50 3.87 -0.42 9.87
CA ILE A 50 4.33 0.78 10.55
C ILE A 50 3.65 0.82 11.93
N ARG A 51 4.41 1.04 13.00
CA ARG A 51 3.89 1.11 14.38
C ARG A 51 4.31 2.41 15.03
N ALA A 52 3.42 3.01 15.81
CA ALA A 52 3.70 4.21 16.59
C ALA A 52 2.81 4.29 17.83
N GLU A 53 3.32 4.93 18.89
CA GLU A 53 2.52 5.31 20.05
C GLU A 53 2.02 6.74 19.92
N VAL A 54 0.97 7.05 20.66
CA VAL A 54 0.57 8.43 20.92
C VAL A 54 1.75 9.22 21.51
N GLY A 55 2.09 10.31 20.83
CA GLY A 55 3.22 11.18 21.11
C GLY A 55 4.44 10.96 20.21
N ASP A 56 4.46 9.90 19.40
CA ASP A 56 5.56 9.64 18.47
C ASP A 56 5.49 10.55 17.23
N THR A 57 6.66 10.75 16.62
CA THR A 57 6.80 11.27 15.26
C THR A 57 7.37 10.16 14.37
N ILE A 58 6.63 9.78 13.33
CA ILE A 58 7.02 8.75 12.38
C ILE A 58 7.79 9.41 11.24
N HIS A 59 8.96 8.88 10.91
CA HIS A 59 9.73 9.29 9.73
C HIS A 59 9.78 8.12 8.73
N VAL A 60 9.29 8.35 7.52
CA VAL A 60 9.32 7.34 6.45
C VAL A 60 10.17 7.83 5.30
N VAL A 61 11.36 7.23 5.14
CA VAL A 61 12.19 7.43 3.93
C VAL A 61 11.65 6.51 2.84
N PHE A 62 10.96 7.09 1.87
CA PHE A 62 10.42 6.38 0.71
C PHE A 62 11.34 6.53 -0.50
N PHE A 63 11.62 5.42 -1.17
CA PHE A 63 12.32 5.38 -2.45
C PHE A 63 11.44 4.69 -3.48
N ASN A 64 11.14 5.39 -4.57
CA ASN A 64 10.32 4.82 -5.63
C ASN A 64 11.22 4.08 -6.66
N ASN A 65 11.28 2.75 -6.53
CA ASN A 65 11.96 1.88 -7.50
C ASN A 65 11.00 1.24 -8.52
N ALA A 66 9.81 1.81 -8.69
CA ALA A 66 8.81 1.36 -9.67
C ALA A 66 8.84 2.25 -10.93
N SER A 67 7.95 1.98 -11.88
CA SER A 67 7.90 2.68 -13.18
C SER A 67 6.91 3.84 -13.26
N HIS A 68 6.10 4.07 -12.22
CA HIS A 68 5.11 5.14 -12.15
C HIS A 68 5.39 6.03 -10.93
N PRO A 69 5.01 7.32 -10.97
CA PRO A 69 5.00 8.14 -9.77
C PRO A 69 4.07 7.54 -8.72
N PHE A 70 4.56 7.45 -7.49
CA PHE A 70 3.83 6.93 -6.34
C PHE A 70 4.09 7.80 -5.12
N SER A 71 3.33 7.58 -4.05
CA SER A 71 3.46 8.30 -2.79
C SER A 71 3.21 7.38 -1.59
N ILE A 72 3.21 7.95 -0.39
CA ILE A 72 2.66 7.31 0.80
C ILE A 72 1.76 8.32 1.52
N GLN A 73 0.51 7.94 1.66
CA GLN A 73 -0.53 8.66 2.38
C GLN A 73 -0.93 7.83 3.61
N PRO A 74 -0.67 8.30 4.84
CA PRO A 74 -1.15 7.65 6.04
C PRO A 74 -2.62 7.95 6.26
N HIS A 75 -3.36 6.97 6.79
CA HIS A 75 -4.69 7.21 7.33
C HIS A 75 -4.61 7.48 8.83
N GLY A 76 -5.35 8.47 9.32
CA GLY A 76 -5.51 8.73 10.76
C GLY A 76 -4.27 9.25 11.49
N LEU A 77 -3.32 9.88 10.79
CA LEU A 77 -2.20 10.60 11.41
C LEU A 77 -2.28 12.10 11.13
N SER A 78 -1.53 12.90 11.90
CA SER A 78 -1.36 14.33 11.66
C SER A 78 -0.13 14.59 10.80
N TYR A 79 -0.23 15.50 9.82
CA TYR A 79 0.89 15.87 8.96
C TYR A 79 0.66 17.24 8.32
N SER A 80 1.75 17.90 7.94
CA SER A 80 1.68 19.16 7.21
C SER A 80 1.32 18.95 5.74
N LYS A 81 0.86 20.01 5.06
CA LYS A 81 0.53 19.96 3.62
C LYS A 81 1.71 19.53 2.74
N SER A 82 2.95 19.80 3.16
CA SER A 82 4.16 19.35 2.45
C SER A 82 4.46 17.86 2.60
N ASN A 83 3.85 17.19 3.59
CA ASN A 83 3.97 15.76 3.87
C ASN A 83 2.73 14.96 3.44
N GLU A 84 1.76 15.61 2.80
CA GLU A 84 0.56 14.95 2.26
C GLU A 84 0.90 14.19 0.98
N GLY A 85 0.65 12.88 0.98
CA GLY A 85 0.91 11.97 -0.15
C GLY A 85 -0.17 12.02 -1.23
N ALA A 86 -1.22 12.81 -1.06
CA ALA A 86 -2.30 13.00 -2.03
C ALA A 86 -2.25 14.38 -2.67
N PHE A 87 -2.56 14.44 -3.97
CA PHE A 87 -2.75 15.68 -4.69
C PHE A 87 -4.21 15.88 -5.07
N TYR A 88 -4.70 17.11 -4.94
CA TYR A 88 -6.00 17.52 -5.44
C TYR A 88 -5.92 18.99 -5.87
N ASN A 89 -6.67 19.31 -6.92
CA ASN A 89 -6.81 20.69 -7.37
C ASN A 89 -7.64 21.48 -6.37
N THR A 90 -7.15 22.67 -6.00
CA THR A 90 -7.94 23.65 -5.26
C THR A 90 -8.57 24.65 -6.22
N LEU A 91 -9.46 25.52 -5.72
CA LEU A 91 -10.07 26.60 -6.51
C LEU A 91 -9.04 27.54 -7.17
N PHE A 92 -7.82 27.60 -6.63
CA PHE A 92 -6.72 28.43 -7.17
C PHE A 92 -5.75 27.62 -8.05
N GLY A 93 -6.13 26.41 -8.46
CA GLY A 93 -5.24 25.43 -9.04
C GLY A 93 -4.35 24.78 -7.98
N GLY A 94 -3.51 23.86 -8.41
CA GLY A 94 -2.53 23.21 -7.55
C GLY A 94 -1.41 22.61 -8.41
N ILE A 95 -0.20 22.63 -7.87
CA ILE A 95 0.91 21.86 -8.43
C ILE A 95 1.11 20.66 -7.48
N PRO A 96 1.23 19.43 -7.99
CA PRO A 96 1.59 18.28 -7.17
C PRO A 96 2.80 18.57 -6.29
N SER A 97 2.68 18.31 -4.99
CA SER A 97 3.81 18.40 -4.08
C SER A 97 4.78 17.23 -4.35
N PRO A 98 6.08 17.37 -4.03
CA PRO A 98 7.01 16.25 -4.10
C PRO A 98 6.59 15.05 -3.25
N ALA A 99 5.84 15.28 -2.16
CA ALA A 99 5.25 14.21 -1.34
C ALA A 99 4.13 13.46 -2.09
N SER A 100 3.31 14.17 -2.86
CA SER A 100 2.17 13.56 -3.55
C SER A 100 2.55 12.77 -4.81
N HIS A 101 3.73 13.03 -5.39
CA HIS A 101 4.21 12.45 -6.64
C HIS A 101 5.72 12.25 -6.59
N VAL A 102 6.17 11.14 -6.01
CA VAL A 102 7.59 10.75 -6.01
C VAL A 102 7.87 9.99 -7.30
N ASN A 103 8.67 10.57 -8.19
CA ASN A 103 8.91 9.97 -9.51
C ASN A 103 9.79 8.72 -9.42
N PRO A 104 9.80 7.85 -10.46
CA PRO A 104 10.75 6.76 -10.57
C PRO A 104 12.20 7.19 -10.31
N GLY A 105 12.87 6.51 -9.38
CA GLY A 105 14.25 6.80 -8.99
C GLY A 105 14.41 7.90 -7.96
N GLU A 106 13.33 8.55 -7.51
CA GLU A 106 13.38 9.61 -6.50
C GLU A 106 13.12 9.10 -5.08
N LYS A 107 13.55 9.92 -4.11
CA LYS A 107 13.33 9.71 -2.68
C LYS A 107 12.53 10.86 -2.08
N PHE A 108 11.68 10.54 -1.11
CA PHE A 108 11.01 11.53 -0.28
C PHE A 108 11.02 11.06 1.18
N ILE A 109 11.11 12.01 2.11
CA ILE A 109 11.07 11.74 3.55
C ILE A 109 9.77 12.33 4.08
N TYR A 110 8.86 11.45 4.49
CA TYR A 110 7.63 11.84 5.15
C TYR A 110 7.85 11.98 6.65
N GLU A 111 7.25 13.02 7.23
CA GLU A 111 7.15 13.23 8.67
C GLU A 111 5.67 13.31 9.07
N TRP A 112 5.26 12.39 9.95
CA TRP A 112 3.90 12.32 10.46
C TRP A 112 3.91 12.31 11.99
N GLU A 113 2.95 12.98 12.61
CA GLU A 113 2.79 13.07 14.05
C GLU A 113 1.61 12.22 14.50
N VAL A 114 1.73 11.65 15.71
CA VAL A 114 0.66 10.89 16.37
C VAL A 114 0.19 11.64 17.62
N PRO A 115 -0.53 12.76 17.49
CA PRO A 115 -1.07 13.47 18.64
C PRO A 115 -2.13 12.64 19.39
N GLU A 116 -2.42 13.01 20.64
CA GLU A 116 -3.47 12.35 21.44
C GLU A 116 -4.83 12.34 20.75
N THR A 117 -5.11 13.35 19.91
CA THR A 117 -6.38 13.50 19.19
C THR A 117 -6.62 12.48 18.08
N VAL A 118 -5.57 11.80 17.60
CA VAL A 118 -5.69 10.75 16.56
C VAL A 118 -5.41 9.35 17.11
N GLY A 119 -5.07 9.25 18.39
CA GLY A 119 -4.85 7.99 19.08
C GLY A 119 -6.14 7.31 19.56
N PRO A 120 -6.01 6.11 20.16
CA PRO A 120 -7.15 5.42 20.76
C PRO A 120 -7.75 6.22 21.93
N THR A 121 -9.07 6.38 21.93
CA THR A 121 -9.85 6.95 23.04
C THR A 121 -9.85 5.99 24.25
N PRO A 122 -10.31 6.38 25.44
CA PRO A 122 -10.40 5.47 26.59
C PRO A 122 -11.28 4.22 26.35
N GLU A 123 -12.27 4.32 25.47
CA GLU A 123 -13.20 3.23 25.12
C GLU A 123 -12.66 2.28 24.04
N ASP A 124 -11.62 2.70 23.31
CA ASP A 124 -11.00 1.90 22.25
C ASP A 124 -10.17 0.71 22.78
N PRO A 125 -9.72 -0.22 21.94
CA PRO A 125 -8.61 -1.10 22.27
C PRO A 125 -7.29 -0.32 22.45
N ASP A 126 -6.26 -0.97 23.00
CA ASP A 126 -4.94 -0.35 23.20
C ASP A 126 -4.27 0.09 21.90
N CYS A 127 -4.61 -0.55 20.78
CA CYS A 127 -4.10 -0.21 19.46
C CYS A 127 -5.21 -0.19 18.41
N LEU A 128 -5.18 0.81 17.54
CA LEU A 128 -6.05 0.96 16.39
C LEU A 128 -5.33 0.50 15.12
N THR A 129 -6.01 -0.29 14.30
CA THR A 129 -5.54 -0.69 12.97
C THR A 129 -5.99 0.33 11.94
N LEU A 130 -5.02 1.00 11.34
CA LEU A 130 -5.13 1.94 10.24
C LEU A 130 -4.36 1.39 9.04
N LEU A 131 -4.26 2.20 7.99
CA LEU A 131 -3.58 1.83 6.75
C LEU A 131 -2.75 2.99 6.22
N TYR A 132 -1.77 2.66 5.41
CA TYR A 132 -1.09 3.59 4.53
C TYR A 132 -1.12 3.04 3.11
N TYR A 133 -1.15 3.92 2.12
CA TYR A 133 -1.27 3.54 0.72
C TYR A 133 -0.64 4.61 -0.17
N SER A 134 -0.39 4.30 -1.44
CA SER A 134 -0.02 5.34 -2.41
C SER A 134 -1.28 6.06 -2.90
N ALA A 135 -1.21 7.38 -2.96
CA ALA A 135 -2.32 8.27 -3.29
C ALA A 135 -1.98 9.28 -4.38
N SER A 136 -0.99 8.98 -5.22
CA SER A 136 -0.73 9.73 -6.45
C SER A 136 -1.91 9.54 -7.41
N ASP A 137 -2.36 8.30 -7.58
CA ASP A 137 -3.69 7.94 -8.09
C ASP A 137 -4.26 6.86 -7.16
N PRO A 138 -5.04 7.21 -6.13
CA PRO A 138 -5.42 6.26 -5.09
C PRO A 138 -6.22 5.06 -5.61
N ILE A 139 -6.90 5.17 -6.75
CA ILE A 139 -7.65 4.06 -7.35
C ILE A 139 -6.68 3.10 -8.02
N ARG A 140 -5.79 3.60 -8.88
CA ARG A 140 -4.86 2.75 -9.63
C ARG A 140 -3.73 2.22 -8.77
N ASP A 141 -3.23 3.03 -7.85
CA ASP A 141 -2.10 2.71 -6.97
C ASP A 141 -2.43 1.55 -6.02
N THR A 142 -3.60 1.60 -5.39
CA THR A 142 -4.06 0.56 -4.45
C THR A 142 -4.34 -0.74 -5.18
N ASN A 143 -5.03 -0.70 -6.33
CA ASN A 143 -5.25 -1.87 -7.19
C ASN A 143 -3.92 -2.43 -7.75
N SER A 144 -2.92 -1.59 -7.97
CA SER A 144 -1.56 -2.02 -8.34
C SER A 144 -0.81 -2.71 -7.19
N GLY A 145 -1.29 -2.62 -5.95
CA GLY A 145 -0.80 -3.35 -4.77
C GLY A 145 -0.16 -2.50 -3.67
N LEU A 146 -0.20 -1.16 -3.78
CA LEU A 146 0.47 -0.26 -2.83
C LEU A 146 -0.41 0.08 -1.63
N VAL A 147 -0.48 -0.85 -0.69
CA VAL A 147 -1.21 -0.69 0.58
C VAL A 147 -0.49 -1.46 1.68
N GLY A 148 -0.48 -0.94 2.90
CA GLY A 148 0.09 -1.60 4.07
C GLY A 148 -0.57 -1.18 5.38
N PRO A 149 -0.39 -1.97 6.45
CA PRO A 149 -1.00 -1.70 7.74
C PRO A 149 -0.20 -0.67 8.55
N LEU A 150 -0.93 0.22 9.22
CA LEU A 150 -0.42 1.17 10.19
C LEU A 150 -1.08 0.87 11.54
N LEU A 151 -0.30 0.71 12.60
CA LEU A 151 -0.80 0.44 13.94
C LEU A 151 -0.47 1.62 14.84
N VAL A 152 -1.50 2.24 15.42
CA VAL A 152 -1.35 3.34 16.37
C VAL A 152 -1.81 2.87 17.74
N CYS A 153 -0.91 2.90 18.72
CA CYS A 153 -1.17 2.41 20.07
C CYS A 153 -1.21 3.55 21.09
N ARG A 154 -1.87 3.32 22.22
CA ARG A 154 -1.76 4.18 23.40
C ARG A 154 -0.31 4.27 23.85
N LYS A 155 0.02 5.41 24.47
CA LYS A 155 1.32 5.61 25.10
C LYS A 155 1.59 4.54 26.17
N GLY A 156 2.73 3.87 26.06
CA GLY A 156 3.15 2.79 26.95
C GLY A 156 2.54 1.41 26.65
N ALA A 157 1.72 1.27 25.60
CA ALA A 157 1.15 -0.02 25.19
C ALA A 157 2.10 -0.85 24.30
N MET A 158 3.20 -0.27 23.83
CA MET A 158 4.24 -0.94 23.04
C MET A 158 5.53 -1.17 23.86
N PRO A 159 5.64 -2.30 24.58
CA PRO A 159 6.89 -2.63 25.26
C PRO A 159 8.01 -2.90 24.24
N PHE A 160 9.25 -2.57 24.60
CA PHE A 160 10.44 -2.91 23.82
C PHE A 160 11.18 -4.11 24.44
N PRO A 161 11.50 -5.18 23.69
CA PRO A 161 11.12 -5.44 22.29
C PRO A 161 9.61 -5.69 22.14
N TRP A 162 9.05 -5.38 20.95
CA TRP A 162 7.60 -5.48 20.67
C TRP A 162 7.06 -6.86 21.06
N LYS A 163 6.32 -6.88 22.16
CA LYS A 163 5.50 -7.98 22.62
C LYS A 163 4.24 -7.39 23.25
N PRO A 164 3.20 -7.10 22.45
CA PRO A 164 1.99 -6.47 22.97
C PRO A 164 1.49 -7.25 24.19
N GLN A 165 1.20 -6.52 25.28
CA GLN A 165 0.90 -7.15 26.56
C GLN A 165 -0.35 -8.01 26.41
N ASN A 166 -0.27 -9.28 26.80
CA ASN A 166 -1.36 -10.28 26.64
C ASN A 166 -1.77 -10.61 25.20
N VAL A 167 -0.92 -10.34 24.20
CA VAL A 167 -1.16 -10.73 22.81
C VAL A 167 -0.08 -11.72 22.36
N ASP A 168 -0.49 -12.96 22.11
CA ASP A 168 0.42 -14.02 21.64
C ASP A 168 0.73 -13.91 20.15
N LYS A 169 -0.25 -13.45 19.35
CA LYS A 169 -0.16 -13.33 17.89
C LYS A 169 -0.94 -12.13 17.39
N GLU A 170 -0.39 -11.46 16.39
CA GLU A 170 -0.98 -10.32 15.70
C GLU A 170 -1.14 -10.66 14.22
N PHE A 171 -2.29 -10.33 13.64
CA PHE A 171 -2.61 -10.57 12.24
C PHE A 171 -3.23 -9.33 11.61
N PHE A 172 -2.83 -9.03 10.37
CA PHE A 172 -3.42 -7.98 9.54
C PHE A 172 -4.04 -8.60 8.30
N LEU A 173 -5.32 -8.31 8.08
CA LEU A 173 -6.08 -8.82 6.96
C LEU A 173 -6.66 -7.63 6.20
N LEU A 174 -6.48 -7.62 4.88
CA LEU A 174 -7.17 -6.72 3.97
C LEU A 174 -8.08 -7.56 3.10
N ALA A 175 -9.38 -7.53 3.40
CA ALA A 175 -10.39 -8.11 2.53
C ALA A 175 -10.77 -7.07 1.47
N THR A 176 -10.35 -7.31 0.23
CA THR A 176 -10.62 -6.41 -0.89
C THR A 176 -10.67 -7.21 -2.19
N VAL A 177 -11.38 -6.69 -3.17
CA VAL A 177 -11.24 -7.16 -4.56
C VAL A 177 -10.13 -6.35 -5.20
N PHE A 178 -9.01 -6.99 -5.53
CA PHE A 178 -7.97 -6.37 -6.36
C PHE A 178 -8.44 -6.41 -7.81
N ASP A 179 -8.88 -5.27 -8.32
CA ASP A 179 -9.29 -5.11 -9.71
C ASP A 179 -8.06 -4.80 -10.58
N GLU A 180 -7.51 -5.84 -11.21
CA GLU A 180 -6.31 -5.68 -12.05
C GLU A 180 -6.60 -4.88 -13.33
N ASN A 181 -7.87 -4.64 -13.70
CA ASN A 181 -8.22 -3.74 -14.79
C ASN A 181 -7.84 -2.28 -14.46
N LEU A 182 -7.85 -1.92 -13.18
CA LEU A 182 -7.49 -0.59 -12.70
C LEU A 182 -5.99 -0.45 -12.38
N SER A 183 -5.23 -1.54 -12.47
CA SER A 183 -3.79 -1.54 -12.24
C SER A 183 -3.04 -0.66 -13.24
N TRP A 184 -1.96 -0.02 -12.80
CA TRP A 184 -0.99 0.62 -13.69
C TRP A 184 -0.34 -0.40 -14.65
N TYR A 185 -0.31 -1.67 -14.25
CA TYR A 185 0.37 -2.74 -14.95
C TYR A 185 -0.54 -3.62 -15.80
N LEU A 186 -1.79 -3.21 -16.06
CA LEU A 186 -2.70 -4.00 -16.92
C LEU A 186 -2.07 -4.32 -18.28
N ASP A 187 -1.53 -3.30 -18.96
CA ASP A 187 -0.90 -3.47 -20.27
C ASP A 187 0.36 -4.33 -20.22
N ASP A 188 1.18 -4.14 -19.19
CA ASP A 188 2.35 -5.00 -18.95
C ASP A 188 1.94 -6.46 -18.76
N ASN A 189 0.82 -6.70 -18.07
CA ASN A 189 0.32 -8.04 -17.80
C ASN A 189 -0.28 -8.69 -19.04
N ILE A 190 -1.07 -7.95 -19.83
CA ILE A 190 -1.60 -8.41 -21.12
C ILE A 190 -0.43 -8.81 -22.02
N ASN A 191 0.54 -7.91 -22.23
CA ASN A 191 1.69 -8.14 -23.10
C ASN A 191 2.58 -9.31 -22.65
N LYS A 192 2.63 -9.59 -21.35
CA LYS A 192 3.47 -10.64 -20.77
C LYS A 192 2.82 -12.02 -20.78
N PHE A 193 1.51 -12.08 -20.54
CA PHE A 193 0.82 -13.34 -20.25
C PHE A 193 -0.14 -13.80 -21.36
N ILE A 194 -0.53 -12.91 -22.28
CA ILE A 194 -1.43 -13.22 -23.38
C ILE A 194 -0.64 -13.34 -24.69
N GLU A 195 -0.87 -14.42 -25.46
CA GLU A 195 -0.15 -14.69 -26.71
C GLU A 195 -0.45 -13.69 -27.83
N ASN A 196 -1.68 -13.18 -27.90
CA ASN A 196 -2.09 -12.17 -28.88
C ASN A 196 -2.69 -10.92 -28.19
N PRO A 197 -1.84 -10.02 -27.64
CA PRO A 197 -2.27 -8.82 -26.92
C PRO A 197 -3.20 -7.89 -27.70
N GLU A 198 -2.98 -7.75 -29.01
CA GLU A 198 -3.73 -6.82 -29.86
C GLU A 198 -5.20 -7.23 -30.04
N GLY A 199 -5.52 -8.50 -29.83
CA GLY A 199 -6.88 -9.02 -29.93
C GLY A 199 -7.69 -8.95 -28.64
N VAL A 200 -7.11 -8.40 -27.56
CA VAL A 200 -7.78 -8.30 -26.26
C VAL A 200 -8.68 -7.07 -26.24
N ASP A 201 -9.99 -7.30 -26.09
CA ASP A 201 -10.94 -6.25 -25.76
C ASP A 201 -10.95 -6.04 -24.24
N LYS A 202 -10.56 -4.84 -23.79
CA LYS A 202 -10.53 -4.48 -22.36
C LYS A 202 -11.91 -4.11 -21.82
N GLU A 203 -12.87 -3.82 -22.69
CA GLU A 203 -14.25 -3.51 -22.33
C GLU A 203 -15.13 -4.78 -22.26
N ASP A 204 -14.60 -5.94 -22.65
CA ASP A 204 -15.26 -7.23 -22.51
C ASP A 204 -15.55 -7.55 -21.03
N GLU A 205 -16.81 -7.76 -20.69
CA GLU A 205 -17.25 -7.99 -19.30
C GLU A 205 -16.60 -9.24 -18.70
N ASP A 206 -16.45 -10.32 -19.49
CA ASP A 206 -15.84 -11.56 -18.99
C ASP A 206 -14.32 -11.41 -18.79
N PHE A 207 -13.64 -10.60 -19.61
CA PHE A 207 -12.23 -10.23 -19.40
C PHE A 207 -12.08 -9.42 -18.13
N GLN A 208 -12.90 -8.38 -17.94
CA GLN A 208 -12.87 -7.57 -16.72
C GLN A 208 -13.12 -8.40 -15.48
N GLU A 209 -14.13 -9.28 -15.51
CA GLU A 209 -14.45 -10.15 -14.39
C GLU A 209 -13.32 -11.14 -14.07
N SER A 210 -12.65 -11.68 -15.09
CA SER A 210 -11.49 -12.58 -14.88
C SER A 210 -10.31 -11.92 -14.16
N ASN A 211 -10.25 -10.59 -14.19
CA ASN A 211 -9.18 -9.78 -13.58
C ASN A 211 -9.55 -9.24 -12.19
N LYS A 212 -10.73 -9.57 -11.64
CA LYS A 212 -11.16 -9.18 -10.29
C LYS A 212 -10.80 -10.25 -9.26
N MET A 213 -9.70 -10.04 -8.55
CA MET A 213 -9.16 -11.02 -7.59
C MET A 213 -9.71 -10.76 -6.19
N HIS A 214 -10.61 -11.63 -5.73
CA HIS A 214 -11.31 -11.56 -4.45
C HIS A 214 -10.51 -12.17 -3.28
#